data_AF-A0A5U3R9Z1-F1
#
_entry.id   AF-A0A5U3R9Z1-F1
#
_cell.length_a   1.000
_cell.length_b   1.000
_cell.length_c   1.000
_cell.angle_alpha   90.00
_cell.angle_beta   90.00
_cell.angle_gamma   90.00
#
_symmetry.space_group_name_H-M   'P 1'
#
loop_
_entity.id
_entity.type
_entity.pdbx_description
1 polymer ?
#
loop_
_entity_poly.entity_id
_entity_poly.type
_entity_poly.pdbx_seq_one_letter_code
_entity_poly.pdbx_strand_id
1 'polypeptide(L)' 'MTKAETERHLRGIYFEWIRENRDTTQKELSFHGYICRLPNFSTFRFGAARDYQQTAIWVREWNELMGIRN' A
#
# COMPACT_ATOMS: atom_id res chain seq x y z
N MET A 1 -8.84 -10.36 -8.64
CA MET A 1 -8.54 -8.95 -8.93
C MET A 1 -7.39 -8.89 -9.93
N THR A 2 -7.44 -7.98 -10.90
CA THR A 2 -6.30 -7.63 -11.75
C THR A 2 -5.28 -6.80 -10.96
N LYS A 3 -4.11 -6.52 -11.54
CA LYS A 3 -3.12 -5.61 -10.92
C LYS A 3 -3.72 -4.21 -10.68
N ALA A 4 -4.42 -3.67 -11.67
CA ALA A 4 -5.04 -2.34 -11.58
C ALA A 4 -6.17 -2.29 -10.53
N GLU A 5 -6.99 -3.35 -10.43
CA GLU A 5 -8.00 -3.46 -9.37
C GLU A 5 -7.36 -3.57 -7.99
N THR A 6 -6.28 -4.34 -7.87
CA THR A 6 -5.51 -4.50 -6.63
C THR A 6 -4.94 -3.16 -6.19
N GLU A 7 -4.29 -2.42 -7.09
CA GLU A 7 -3.75 -1.10 -6.82
C GLU A 7 -4.84 -0.13 -6.35
N ARG A 8 -5.95 -0.04 -7.09
CA ARG A 8 -7.07 0.85 -6.74
C ARG A 8 -7.63 0.54 -5.36
N HIS A 9 -7.80 -0.74 -5.05
CA HIS A 9 -8.31 -1.16 -3.74
C HIS A 9 -7.33 -0.85 -2.62
N LEU A 10 -6.06 -1.20 -2.78
CA LEU A 10 -5.01 -0.91 -1.80
C LEU A 10 -4.79 0.59 -1.62
N ARG A 11 -4.98 1.41 -2.65
CA ARG A 11 -4.93 2.88 -2.54
C ARG A 11 -6.01 3.40 -1.59
N GLY A 12 -7.23 2.88 -1.69
CA GLY A 12 -8.31 3.22 -0.77
C GLY A 12 -7.97 2.84 0.68
N ILE A 13 -7.45 1.62 0.88
CA ILE A 13 -7.00 1.15 2.19
C ILE A 13 -5.86 2.03 2.73
N TYR A 14 -4.90 2.41 1.87
CA TYR A 14 -3.78 3.26 2.23
C TYR A 14 -4.23 4.64 2.70
N PHE A 15 -5.19 5.25 1.99
CA PHE A 15 -5.71 6.56 2.33
C PHE A 15 -6.46 6.58 3.66
N GLU A 16 -7.13 5.50 4.04
CA GLU A 16 -7.68 5.41 5.40
C GLU A 16 -6.57 5.17 6.44
N TRP A 17 -5.66 4.24 6.16
CA TRP A 17 -4.56 3.91 7.08
C TRP A 17 -3.66 5.12 7.38
N ILE A 18 -3.31 5.91 6.36
CA ILE A 18 -2.37 7.04 6.49
C ILE A 18 -2.94 8.20 7.32
N ARG A 19 -4.27 8.31 7.47
CA ARG A 19 -4.90 9.33 8.31
C ARG A 19 -4.51 9.18 9.77
N GLU A 20 -4.34 7.94 10.22
CA GLU A 20 -3.93 7.60 11.59
C GLU A 20 -2.41 7.37 11.70
N ASN A 21 -1.73 7.13 10.58
CA ASN A 21 -0.32 6.72 10.53
C ASN A 21 0.57 7.73 9.80
N ARG A 22 0.18 9.01 9.77
CA ARG A 22 0.85 10.05 8.98
C ARG A 22 2.32 10.23 9.34
N ASP A 23 2.64 10.13 10.62
CA ASP A 23 4.00 10.35 11.15
C ASP A 23 4.81 9.05 11.22
N THR A 24 4.24 7.92 10.79
CA THR A 24 4.93 6.63 10.75
C THR A 24 6.15 6.70 9.83
N THR A 25 7.30 6.29 10.35
CA THR A 25 8.53 6.13 9.56
C THR A 25 8.45 4.83 8.75
N GLN A 26 9.14 4.77 7.61
CA GLN A 26 9.13 3.60 6.72
C GLN A 26 7.71 3.16 6.33
N LYS A 27 6.92 4.09 5.76
CA LYS A 27 5.51 3.88 5.43
C LYS A 27 5.29 2.69 4.50
N GLU A 28 6.23 2.43 3.59
CA GLU A 28 6.18 1.28 2.68
C GLU A 28 6.17 -0.05 3.44
N LEU A 29 7.10 -0.20 4.40
CA LEU A 29 7.23 -1.41 5.21
C LEU A 29 6.05 -1.54 6.18
N SER A 30 5.68 -0.44 6.83
CA SER A 30 4.60 -0.41 7.81
C SER A 30 3.26 -0.73 7.16
N PHE A 31 2.98 -0.14 5.99
CA PHE A 31 1.76 -0.42 5.25
C PHE A 31 1.75 -1.84 4.69
N HIS A 32 2.88 -2.34 4.18
CA HIS A 32 2.98 -3.74 3.76
C HIS A 32 2.66 -4.70 4.93
N GLY A 33 3.22 -4.45 6.12
CA GLY A 33 2.92 -5.23 7.31
C GLY A 33 1.44 -5.18 7.71
N TYR A 34 0.78 -4.03 7.53
CA TYR A 34 -0.65 -3.89 7.75
C TYR A 34 -1.48 -4.72 6.76
N ILE A 35 -1.20 -4.64 5.45
CA ILE A 35 -1.96 -5.38 4.45
C ILE A 35 -1.81 -6.90 4.60
N CYS A 36 -0.64 -7.40 5.03
CA CYS A 36 -0.42 -8.83 5.28
C CYS A 36 -1.31 -9.38 6.41
N ARG A 37 -1.81 -8.51 7.30
CA ARG A 37 -2.71 -8.89 8.40
C ARG A 37 -4.18 -8.81 8.02
N LEU A 38 -4.51 -8.28 6.84
CA LEU A 38 -5.90 -8.21 6.39
C LEU A 38 -6.42 -9.61 6.07
N PRO A 39 -7.68 -9.93 6.43
CA PRO A 39 -8.27 -11.25 6.23
C PRO A 39 -8.37 -11.64 4.74
N ASN A 40 -8.35 -10.66 3.83
CA ASN A 40 -8.46 -10.86 2.40
C ASN A 40 -7.13 -10.66 1.66
N PHE A 41 -5.97 -10.70 2.34
CA PHE A 41 -4.66 -10.47 1.70
C PHE A 41 -4.42 -11.36 0.47
N SER A 42 -4.81 -12.63 0.53
CA SER A 42 -4.65 -13.60 -0.57
C SER A 42 -5.43 -13.25 -1.84
N THR A 43 -6.36 -12.29 -1.76
CA THR A 43 -7.15 -11.81 -2.91
C THR A 43 -6.40 -10.80 -3.78
N PHE A 44 -5.34 -10.18 -3.25
CA PHE A 44 -4.50 -9.23 -3.96
C PHE A 44 -3.62 -9.94 -5.00
N ARG A 45 -3.54 -9.37 -6.21
CA ARG A 45 -2.72 -9.91 -7.30
C ARG A 45 -1.67 -8.87 -7.70
N PHE A 46 -0.45 -9.07 -7.23
CA PHE A 46 0.70 -8.19 -7.53
C PHE A 46 1.37 -8.48 -8.89
N GLY A 47 0.97 -9.56 -9.58
CA GLY A 47 1.57 -9.98 -10.85
C GLY A 47 2.89 -10.72 -10.67
N ALA A 48 3.81 -10.57 -11.62
CA ALA A 48 5.15 -11.21 -11.58
C ALA A 48 6.11 -10.55 -10.55
N ALA A 49 5.70 -9.46 -9.91
CA ALA A 49 6.49 -8.76 -8.90
C ALA A 49 6.29 -9.38 -7.50
N ARG A 50 7.29 -9.21 -6.62
CA ARG A 50 7.10 -9.49 -5.19
C ARG A 50 6.12 -8.47 -4.62
N ASP A 51 5.18 -8.93 -3.80
CA ASP A 51 4.14 -8.14 -3.14
C ASP A 51 4.71 -6.89 -2.47
N TYR A 52 5.73 -7.05 -1.63
CA TYR A 52 6.38 -5.95 -0.94
C TYR A 52 6.94 -4.89 -1.90
N GLN A 53 7.63 -5.30 -2.96
CA GLN A 53 8.24 -4.36 -3.91
C GLN A 53 7.17 -3.54 -4.63
N GLN A 54 6.09 -4.20 -5.06
CA GLN A 54 5.00 -3.54 -5.75
C GLN A 54 4.23 -2.59 -4.81
N THR A 55 3.94 -3.01 -3.59
CA THR A 55 3.31 -2.16 -2.57
C THR A 55 4.19 -0.96 -2.21
N ALA A 56 5.50 -1.15 -2.08
CA ALA A 56 6.43 -0.07 -1.76
C ALA A 56 6.47 1.00 -2.86
N ILE A 57 6.48 0.61 -4.13
CA ILE A 57 6.41 1.55 -5.27
C ILE A 57 5.13 2.38 -5.18
N TRP A 58 3.98 1.72 -5.02
CA TRP A 58 2.70 2.40 -4.92
C TRP A 58 2.61 3.37 -3.74
N VAL A 59 3.07 2.96 -2.55
CA VAL A 59 3.07 3.83 -1.36
C VAL A 59 3.90 5.09 -1.59
N ARG A 60 5.04 5.00 -2.27
CA ARG A 60 5.85 6.17 -2.63
C ARG A 60 5.11 7.11 -3.56
N GLU A 61 4.55 6.58 -4.65
CA GLU A 61 3.76 7.36 -5.61
C GLU A 61 2.57 8.07 -4.93
N TRP A 62 1.88 7.37 -4.03
CA TRP A 62 0.75 7.95 -3.30
C TRP A 62 1.19 9.02 -2.29
N ASN A 63 2.33 8.86 -1.62
CA ASN A 63 2.89 9.88 -0.74
C ASN A 63 3.25 11.15 -1.50
N GLU A 64 3.87 11.00 -2.67
CA GLU A 64 4.19 12.13 -3.55
C GLU A 64 2.93 12.89 -3.95
N LEU A 65 1.86 12.18 -4.36
CA LEU A 65 0.56 12.78 -4.69
C LEU A 65 -0.10 13.52 -3.52
N MET A 66 0.15 13.07 -2.28
CA MET A 66 -0.38 13.69 -1.07
C MET A 66 0.54 14.76 -0.46
N GLY A 67 1.72 15.00 -1.04
CA GLY A 67 2.72 15.89 -0.46
C GLY A 67 3.29 15.41 0.88
N ILE A 68 3.20 14.10 1.16
CA ILE A 68 3.80 13.49 2.35
C ILE A 68 5.27 13.23 2.05
N ARG A 69 6.15 13.96 2.72
CA ARG A 69 7.60 13.70 2.65
C ARG A 69 7.92 12.49 3.54
N ASN A 70 8.65 11.54 2.98
CA ASN A 70 9.20 10.38 3.70
C ASN A 70 10.34 10.80 4.62
#